data_AF-A0A934CU38-F1
#
_entry.id   AF-A0A934CU38-F1
#
_cell.length_a   1.000
_cell.length_b   1.000
_cell.length_c   1.000
_cell.angle_alpha   90.00
_cell.angle_beta   90.00
_cell.angle_gamma   90.00
#
_symmetry.space_group_name_H-M   'P 1'
#
loop_
_entity.id
_entity.type
_entity.pdbx_description
1 polymer ?
#
loop_
_entity_poly.entity_id
_entity_poly.type
_entity_poly.pdbx_seq_one_letter_code
_entity_poly.pdbx_strand_id
1 'polypeptide(L)'
;MTNKKKYILGAVASTVIGFATAFVWHLVLFQNLYQQLGVIGRIEPNIPLGFIANLALALTLSYLYPKFISSEENNNPILGGIRFGVIIGILNIIFWVLKFSATQPLSSIPTFIGIESAFE
;
A
#
# COMPACT_ATOMS: atom_id res chain seq x y z
N MET A 1 13.07 6.10 -19.76
CA MET A 1 13.73 5.06 -18.93
C MET A 1 13.78 5.52 -17.47
N THR A 2 13.24 4.74 -16.52
CA THR A 2 13.29 5.10 -15.10
C THR A 2 14.73 5.03 -14.59
N ASN A 3 15.28 6.14 -14.10
CA ASN A 3 16.60 6.15 -13.49
C ASN A 3 16.58 5.27 -12.23
N LYS A 4 17.34 4.16 -12.23
CA LYS A 4 17.35 3.17 -11.15
C LYS A 4 17.58 3.80 -9.77
N LYS A 5 18.47 4.81 -9.68
CA LYS A 5 18.76 5.53 -8.44
C LYS A 5 17.54 6.31 -7.95
N LYS A 6 16.87 7.06 -8.85
CA LYS A 6 15.64 7.80 -8.51
C LYS A 6 14.50 6.86 -8.09
N TYR A 7 14.36 5.71 -8.77
CA TYR A 7 13.38 4.69 -8.43
C TYR A 7 13.60 4.13 -7.01
N ILE A 8 14.82 3.70 -6.69
CA ILE A 8 15.14 3.13 -5.37
C ILE A 8 14.96 4.19 -4.28
N LEU A 9 15.46 5.41 -4.50
CA LEU A 9 15.27 6.52 -3.55
C LEU A 9 13.78 6.82 -3.32
N GLY A 10 12.98 6.85 -4.38
CA GLY A 10 11.52 7.02 -4.28
C GLY A 10 10.89 5.91 -3.45
N ALA A 11 11.22 4.65 -3.76
CA ALA A 11 10.65 3.51 -3.06
C ALA A 11 11.02 3.49 -1.57
N VAL A 12 12.28 3.78 -1.24
CA VAL A 12 12.75 3.87 0.15
C VAL A 12 12.06 5.02 0.88
N ALA A 13 12.06 6.23 0.30
CA ALA A 13 11.43 7.39 0.92
C ALA A 13 9.92 7.17 1.14
N SER A 14 9.21 6.68 0.12
CA SER A 14 7.78 6.37 0.22
C SER A 14 7.48 5.26 1.21
N THR A 15 8.35 4.24 1.31
CA THR A 15 8.21 3.17 2.30
C THR A 15 8.39 3.71 3.70
N VAL A 16 9.49 4.44 3.96
CA VAL A 16 9.79 4.98 5.30
C VAL A 16 8.70 5.95 5.75
N ILE A 17 8.34 6.92 4.93
CA ILE A 17 7.34 7.93 5.26
C ILE A 17 5.96 7.29 5.40
N GLY A 18 5.57 6.46 4.42
CA GLY A 18 4.25 5.82 4.40
C GLY A 18 4.06 4.85 5.57
N PHE A 19 5.08 4.03 5.85
CA PHE A 19 5.03 3.08 6.96
C PHE A 19 5.05 3.79 8.31
N ALA A 20 5.95 4.77 8.51
CA ALA A 20 6.00 5.52 9.76
C ALA A 20 4.68 6.24 10.03
N THR A 21 4.10 6.88 9.02
CA THR A 21 2.80 7.55 9.13
C THR A 21 1.70 6.55 9.50
N ALA A 22 1.62 5.41 8.79
CA ALA A 22 0.62 4.37 9.07
C ALA A 22 0.81 3.77 10.48
N PHE A 23 2.04 3.49 10.89
CA PHE A 23 2.37 2.95 12.19
C PHE A 23 1.92 3.90 13.31
N VAL A 24 2.32 5.18 13.22
CA VAL A 24 1.93 6.20 14.21
C VAL A 24 0.41 6.36 14.25
N TRP A 25 -0.24 6.40 13.10
CA TRP A 25 -1.69 6.54 13.03
C TRP A 25 -2.42 5.36 13.68
N HIS A 26 -2.14 4.13 13.23
CA HIS A 26 -2.91 2.95 13.63
C HIS A 26 -2.51 2.38 14.99
N LEU A 27 -1.25 2.50 15.38
CA LEU A 27 -0.69 1.79 16.54
C LEU A 27 -0.21 2.71 17.66
N VAL A 28 -0.18 4.02 17.46
CA VAL A 28 0.20 4.98 18.51
C VAL A 28 -0.96 5.90 18.86
N LEU A 29 -1.48 6.64 17.86
CA LEU A 29 -2.53 7.64 18.10
C LEU A 29 -3.90 7.02 18.30
N PHE A 30 -4.29 6.06 17.43
CA PHE A 30 -5.64 5.52 17.39
C PHE A 30 -5.74 4.05 17.77
N GLN A 31 -4.71 3.47 18.39
CA GLN A 31 -4.68 2.04 18.75
C GLN A 31 -5.93 1.61 19.54
N ASN A 32 -6.22 2.32 20.63
CA ASN A 32 -7.36 1.98 21.50
C ASN A 32 -8.69 2.12 20.76
N LEU A 33 -8.85 3.16 19.93
CA LEU A 33 -10.07 3.35 19.13
C LEU A 33 -10.24 2.22 18.12
N TYR A 34 -9.19 1.84 17.40
CA TYR A 34 -9.24 0.75 16.45
C TYR A 34 -9.48 -0.62 17.09
N GLN A 35 -9.00 -0.83 18.32
CA GLN A 35 -9.32 -2.03 19.10
C GLN A 35 -10.80 -2.02 19.54
N GLN A 36 -11.32 -0.90 20.04
CA GLN A 36 -12.74 -0.76 20.42
C GLN A 36 -13.68 -0.96 19.23
N LEU A 37 -13.29 -0.49 18.04
CA LEU A 37 -14.05 -0.66 16.80
C LEU A 37 -13.88 -2.06 16.16
N GLY A 38 -13.02 -2.93 16.73
CA GLY A 38 -12.74 -4.27 16.17
C GLY A 38 -11.98 -4.26 14.84
N VAL A 39 -11.45 -3.10 14.42
CA VAL A 39 -10.72 -2.93 13.15
C VAL A 39 -9.30 -3.48 13.23
N ILE A 40 -8.72 -3.51 14.43
CA ILE A 40 -7.51 -4.29 14.73
C ILE A 40 -7.96 -5.46 15.60
N GLY A 41 -8.24 -6.59 14.95
CA GLY A 41 -8.75 -7.78 15.63
C GLY A 41 -7.66 -8.62 16.32
N ARG A 42 -6.38 -8.37 16.02
CA ARG A 42 -5.25 -8.99 16.72
C ARG A 42 -4.77 -8.12 17.89
N ILE A 43 -4.40 -8.76 19.00
CA ILE A 43 -3.71 -8.10 20.11
C ILE A 43 -2.34 -7.59 19.65
N GLU A 44 -1.63 -8.41 18.86
CA GLU A 44 -0.36 -8.06 18.23
C GLU A 44 -0.48 -8.16 16.70
N PRO A 45 -0.52 -7.03 15.97
CA PRO A 45 -0.56 -7.02 14.52
C PRO A 45 0.71 -7.64 13.91
N ASN A 46 0.58 -8.27 12.74
CA ASN A 46 1.72 -8.77 11.99
C ASN A 46 2.46 -7.62 11.28
N ILE A 47 3.31 -6.91 12.03
CA ILE A 47 4.08 -5.76 11.55
C ILE A 47 4.94 -6.10 10.33
N PRO A 48 5.67 -7.24 10.27
CA PRO A 48 6.44 -7.61 9.08
C PRO A 48 5.57 -7.69 7.80
N LEU A 49 4.38 -8.29 7.88
CA LEU A 49 3.47 -8.39 6.75
C LEU A 49 2.94 -7.01 6.32
N GLY A 50 2.58 -6.17 7.30
CA GLY A 50 2.17 -4.79 7.04
C GLY A 50 3.28 -3.97 6.36
N PHE A 51 4.53 -4.14 6.78
CA PHE A 51 5.69 -3.50 6.17
C PHE A 51 5.89 -3.98 4.72
N ILE A 52 5.84 -5.29 4.46
CA ILE A 52 5.97 -5.86 3.12
C ILE A 52 4.88 -5.33 2.20
N ALA A 53 3.63 -5.27 2.67
CA ALA A 53 2.51 -4.72 1.90
C ALA A 53 2.75 -3.24 1.54
N ASN A 54 3.24 -2.44 2.49
CA ASN A 54 3.58 -1.04 2.24
C ASN A 54 4.77 -0.87 1.28
N LEU A 55 5.80 -1.72 1.41
CA LEU A 55 6.95 -1.72 0.50
C LEU A 55 6.52 -2.05 -0.93
N ALA A 56 5.65 -3.04 -1.12
CA ALA A 56 5.12 -3.40 -2.44
C ALA A 56 4.32 -2.24 -3.07
N LEU A 57 3.49 -1.55 -2.28
CA LEU A 57 2.80 -0.34 -2.71
C LEU A 57 3.78 0.78 -3.09
N ALA A 58 4.80 1.03 -2.27
CA ALA A 58 5.79 2.08 -2.52
C ALA A 58 6.64 1.82 -3.78
N LEU A 59 7.04 0.57 -4.00
CA LEU A 59 7.72 0.15 -5.24
C LEU A 59 6.83 0.38 -6.46
N THR A 60 5.55 0.00 -6.34
CA THR A 60 4.55 0.18 -7.40
C THR A 60 4.37 1.66 -7.75
N LEU A 61 4.16 2.52 -6.74
CA LEU A 61 4.02 3.97 -6.93
C LEU A 61 5.28 4.57 -7.55
N SER A 62 6.47 4.22 -7.04
CA SER A 62 7.74 4.75 -7.53
C SER A 62 8.03 4.35 -8.98
N TYR A 63 7.49 3.20 -9.42
CA TYR A 63 7.63 2.72 -10.79
C TYR A 63 6.61 3.37 -11.74
N LEU A 64 5.34 3.43 -11.34
CA LEU A 64 4.24 3.86 -12.20
C LEU A 64 4.12 5.39 -12.27
N TYR A 65 4.35 6.11 -11.18
CA TYR A 65 4.23 7.56 -11.14
C TYR A 65 5.03 8.28 -12.24
N PRO A 66 6.34 8.00 -12.44
CA PRO A 66 7.09 8.68 -13.48
C PRO A 66 6.66 8.29 -14.90
N LYS A 67 5.99 7.14 -15.10
CA LYS A 67 5.51 6.71 -16.40
C LYS A 67 4.22 7.42 -16.81
N PHE A 68 3.32 7.65 -15.86
CA PHE A 68 1.98 8.16 -16.14
C PHE A 68 1.79 9.63 -15.79
N ILE A 69 2.68 10.24 -15.01
CA ILE A 69 2.52 11.63 -14.55
C ILE A 69 3.75 12.46 -14.92
N SER A 70 4.96 11.97 -14.60
CA SER A 70 6.20 12.75 -14.76
C SER A 70 6.98 12.47 -16.04
N SER A 71 6.41 11.76 -17.03
CA SER A 71 7.08 11.51 -18.31
C SER A 71 6.96 12.74 -19.21
N GLU A 72 8.07 13.19 -19.79
CA GLU A 72 8.11 14.27 -20.79
C GLU A 72 7.29 13.93 -22.05
N GLU A 73 7.04 12.65 -22.33
CA GLU A 73 6.17 12.19 -23.42
C GLU A 73 4.67 12.42 -23.17
N ASN A 74 4.29 12.79 -21.95
CA ASN A 74 2.89 12.88 -21.57
C ASN A 74 2.32 14.28 -21.84
N ASN A 75 1.99 14.55 -23.10
CA ASN A 75 1.40 15.82 -23.55
C ASN A 75 0.04 16.17 -22.90
N ASN A 76 -0.58 15.25 -22.15
CA ASN A 76 -1.83 15.49 -21.43
C ASN A 76 -1.77 14.96 -19.98
N PRO A 77 -1.42 15.82 -19.00
CA PRO A 77 -1.35 15.47 -17.58
C PRO A 77 -2.67 14.96 -16.99
N ILE A 78 -3.82 15.42 -17.50
CA ILE A 78 -5.15 14.99 -17.01
C ILE A 78 -5.37 13.53 -17.36
N LEU A 79 -5.14 13.15 -18.62
CA LEU A 79 -5.30 11.76 -19.06
C LEU A 79 -4.28 10.83 -18.37
N GLY A 80 -3.06 11.32 -18.14
CA GLY A 80 -2.05 10.64 -17.33
C GLY A 80 -2.52 10.39 -15.89
N GLY A 81 -3.10 11.42 -15.26
CA GLY A 81 -3.74 11.37 -13.95
C GLY A 81 -4.84 10.32 -13.85
N ILE A 82 -5.76 10.33 -14.82
CA ILE A 82 -6.88 9.36 -14.87
C ILE A 82 -6.34 7.93 -15.00
N ARG A 83 -5.42 7.67 -15.95
CA ARG A 83 -4.84 6.34 -16.14
C ARG A 83 -4.10 5.86 -14.90
N PHE A 84 -3.28 6.73 -14.30
CA PHE A 84 -2.57 6.43 -13.07
C PHE A 84 -3.55 6.10 -11.93
N GLY A 85 -4.58 6.93 -11.74
CA GLY A 85 -5.59 6.76 -10.70
C GLY A 85 -6.36 5.46 -10.84
N VAL A 86 -6.76 5.08 -12.05
CA VAL A 86 -7.43 3.79 -12.30
C VAL A 86 -6.52 2.62 -11.95
N ILE A 87 -5.27 2.63 -12.45
CA ILE A 87 -4.31 1.54 -12.21
C ILE A 87 -4.00 1.41 -10.71
N ILE A 88 -3.68 2.53 -10.04
CA ILE A 88 -3.37 2.53 -8.62
C ILE A 88 -4.61 2.19 -7.79
N GLY A 89 -5.80 2.62 -8.19
CA GLY A 89 -7.06 2.26 -7.53
C GLY A 89 -7.26 0.75 -7.49
N ILE A 90 -7.11 0.09 -8.65
CA ILE A 90 -7.19 -1.37 -8.75
C ILE A 90 -6.10 -2.04 -7.91
N LEU A 91 -4.85 -1.56 -8.00
CA LEU A 91 -3.76 -2.17 -7.21
C LEU A 91 -3.92 -1.93 -5.69
N ASN A 92 -4.58 -0.85 -5.28
CA ASN A 92 -4.81 -0.55 -3.87
C ASN A 92 -5.75 -1.55 -3.22
N ILE A 93 -6.65 -2.17 -3.99
CA ILE A 93 -7.49 -3.27 -3.52
C ILE A 93 -6.61 -4.43 -3.04
N ILE A 94 -5.66 -4.86 -3.87
CA ILE A 94 -4.72 -5.94 -3.53
C ILE A 94 -3.89 -5.58 -2.29
N PHE A 95 -3.40 -4.33 -2.21
CA PHE A 95 -2.64 -3.89 -1.05
C PHE A 95 -3.50 -3.77 0.22
N TRP A 96 -4.79 -3.46 0.07
CA TRP A 96 -5.73 -3.45 1.18
C TRP A 96 -5.92 -4.85 1.76
N VAL A 97 -6.12 -5.87 0.91
CA VAL A 97 -6.22 -7.28 1.34
C VAL A 97 -4.99 -7.70 2.15
N LEU A 98 -3.78 -7.37 1.67
CA LEU A 98 -2.54 -7.67 2.37
C LEU A 98 -2.46 -6.96 3.73
N LYS A 99 -2.77 -5.66 3.80
CA LYS A 99 -2.75 -4.88 5.05
C LYS A 99 -3.79 -5.37 6.05
N PHE A 100 -4.99 -5.69 5.59
CA PHE A 100 -6.07 -6.22 6.42
C PHE A 100 -5.70 -7.58 7.02
N SER A 101 -5.07 -8.45 6.21
CA SER A 101 -4.59 -9.75 6.70
C SER A 101 -3.53 -9.64 7.81
N ALA A 102 -2.82 -8.51 7.88
CA ALA A 102 -1.84 -8.23 8.93
C ALA A 102 -2.48 -7.81 10.26
N THR A 103 -3.69 -7.23 10.25
CA THR A 103 -4.35 -6.71 11.45
C THR A 103 -5.42 -7.65 12.01
N GLN A 104 -5.91 -8.61 11.21
CA GLN A 104 -7.04 -9.47 11.55
C GLN A 104 -6.65 -10.89 11.98
N PRO A 105 -7.31 -11.49 12.99
CA PRO A 105 -6.99 -12.80 13.53
C PRO A 105 -7.53 -13.93 12.62
N LEU A 106 -7.02 -13.98 11.39
CA LEU A 106 -7.40 -14.96 10.38
C LEU A 106 -6.87 -16.35 10.73
N SER A 107 -7.70 -17.38 10.53
CA SER A 107 -7.31 -18.79 10.67
C SER A 107 -6.30 -19.23 9.60
N SER A 108 -6.38 -18.66 8.39
CA SER A 108 -5.44 -18.90 7.30
C SER A 108 -5.24 -17.62 6.46
N ILE A 109 -4.06 -17.01 6.58
CA ILE A 109 -3.67 -15.83 5.79
C ILE A 109 -3.62 -16.14 4.28
N PRO A 110 -3.01 -17.25 3.80
CA PRO A 110 -2.94 -17.54 2.37
C PRO A 110 -4.33 -17.76 1.75
N THR A 111 -5.23 -18.43 2.47
CA THR A 111 -6.60 -18.66 2.00
C THR A 111 -7.34 -17.34 1.86
N PHE A 112 -7.26 -16.47 2.87
CA PHE A 112 -7.88 -15.14 2.84
C PHE A 112 -7.35 -14.30 1.67
N ILE A 113 -6.02 -14.21 1.50
CA ILE A 113 -5.42 -13.46 0.38
C ILE A 113 -5.90 -14.02 -0.96
N GLY A 114 -5.96 -15.35 -1.10
CA GLY A 114 -6.38 -16.00 -2.35
C GLY A 114 -7.83 -15.70 -2.74
N ILE A 115 -8.77 -15.73 -1.79
CA ILE A 115 -10.17 -15.47 -2.08
C ILE A 115 -10.45 -13.98 -2.27
N GLU A 116 -9.91 -13.11 -1.41
CA GLU A 116 -10.22 -11.69 -1.44
C GLU A 116 -9.57 -11.00 -2.64
N SER A 117 -8.34 -11.39 -3.00
CA SER A 117 -7.67 -10.82 -4.20
C SER A 117 -8.34 -11.25 -5.51
N ALA A 118 -9.19 -12.28 -5.49
CA ALA A 118 -9.94 -12.73 -6.66
C ALA A 118 -11.35 -12.12 -6.72
N PHE A 119 -11.91 -11.72 -5.58
CA PHE A 119 -13.23 -11.15 -5.47
C PHE A 119 -13.23 -9.63 -5.64
N GLU A 120 -12.31 -8.94 -4.97
CA GLU A 120 -12.19 -7.48 -4.98
C GLU A 120 -11.41 -6.96 -6.21
#